data_AF-A0A924RQH5-F1
#
_entry.id   AF-A0A924RQH5-F1
#
_cell.length_a   1.000
_cell.length_b   1.000
_cell.length_c   1.000
_cell.angle_alpha   90.00
_cell.angle_beta   90.00
_cell.angle_gamma   90.00
#
_symmetry.space_group_name_H-M   'P 1'
#
loop_
_entity.id
_entity.type
_entity.pdbx_description
1 polymer ?
#
loop_
_entity_poly.entity_id
_entity_poly.type
_entity_poly.pdbx_seq_one_letter_code
_entity_poly.pdbx_strand_id
1 'polypeptide(L)' 'MRIPDLIALKRDGGEHSSADLEQLILGFTRGEVPDYQISAWLMAV' A
#
# COMPACT_ATOMS: atom_id res chain seq x y z
N MET A 1 -4.16 -8.87 1.75
CA MET A 1 -2.70 -8.95 1.49
C MET A 1 -1.97 -8.21 2.61
N ARG A 2 -0.67 -8.44 2.86
CA ARG A 2 0.07 -7.54 3.77
C ARG A 2 0.52 -6.30 2.99
N ILE A 3 0.70 -5.17 3.67
CA ILE A 3 1.14 -3.92 3.03
C ILE A 3 2.44 -4.06 2.19
N PRO A 4 3.47 -4.81 2.64
CA PRO A 4 4.67 -5.03 1.81
C PRO A 4 4.38 -5.69 0.47
N ASP A 5 3.34 -6.54 0.39
CA ASP A 5 2.96 -7.21 -0.85
C ASP A 5 2.37 -6.21 -1.86
N LEU A 6 1.64 -5.21 -1.36
CA LEU A 6 1.12 -4.10 -2.18
C LEU A 6 2.26 -3.24 -2.74
N ILE A 7 3.25 -2.93 -1.90
CA ILE A 7 4.43 -2.18 -2.33
C ILE A 7 5.20 -2.94 -3.41
N ALA A 8 5.40 -4.25 -3.22
CA ALA A 8 6.07 -5.09 -4.22
C ALA A 8 5.28 -5.15 -5.53
N LEU A 9 3.97 -5.37 -5.47
CA LEU A 9 3.09 -5.40 -6.66
C LEU A 9 3.22 -4.11 -7.47
N LYS A 10 3.17 -2.95 -6.80
CA LYS A 10 3.23 -1.66 -7.48
C LYS A 10 4.64 -1.34 -8.00
N ARG A 11 5.68 -1.68 -7.24
CA ARG A 11 7.09 -1.57 -7.68
C ARG A 11 7.36 -2.37 -8.95
N ASP A 12 6.75 -3.54 -9.06
CA ASP A 12 6.91 -4.44 -10.20
C ASP A 12 5.98 -4.05 -11.38
N GLY A 13 5.29 -2.90 -11.29
CA GLY A 13 4.43 -2.35 -12.34
C GLY A 13 3.02 -2.94 -12.39
N GLY A 14 2.61 -3.70 -11.37
CA GLY A 14 1.28 -4.27 -11.25
C GLY A 14 0.22 -3.25 -10.84
N GLU A 15 -1.05 -3.61 -11.08
CA GLU A 15 -2.21 -2.78 -10.74
C GLU A 15 -2.87 -3.26 -9.44
N HIS A 16 -3.32 -2.30 -8.63
CA HIS A 16 -4.09 -2.59 -7.43
C HIS A 16 -5.57 -2.75 -7.74
N SER A 17 -6.22 -3.69 -7.05
CA SER A 17 -7.67 -3.70 -6.98
C SER A 17 -8.18 -2.55 -6.11
N SER A 18 -9.44 -2.15 -6.28
CA SER A 18 -10.06 -1.14 -5.41
C SER A 18 -10.07 -1.58 -3.94
N ALA A 19 -10.26 -2.88 -3.67
CA ALA A 19 -10.24 -3.43 -2.31
C ALA A 19 -8.85 -3.33 -1.65
N ASP A 20 -7.79 -3.50 -2.43
CA ASP A 20 -6.41 -3.36 -1.95
C ASP A 20 -6.10 -1.92 -1.53
N LEU A 21 -6.51 -0.95 -2.36
CA LEU A 21 -6.36 0.48 -2.07
C LEU A 21 -7.20 0.89 -0.86
N GLU A 22 -8.41 0.36 -0.73
CA GLU A 22 -9.27 0.61 0.42
C GLU A 22 -8.63 0.09 1.72
N GLN A 23 -8.08 -1.13 1.71
CA GLN A 23 -7.33 -1.66 2.86
C GLN A 23 -6.12 -0.80 3.21
N LEU A 24 -5.36 -0.34 2.21
CA LEU A 24 -4.18 0.51 2.41
C LEU A 24 -4.56 1.84 3.08
N ILE A 25 -5.59 2.52 2.57
CA ILE A 25 -6.02 3.83 3.09
C ILE A 25 -6.69 3.70 4.46
N LEU A 26 -7.54 2.69 4.66
CA LEU A 26 -8.15 2.44 5.96
C LEU A 26 -7.09 2.08 7.01
N GLY A 27 -6.10 1.27 6.65
CA GLY A 27 -4.99 0.94 7.54
C GLY A 27 -4.15 2.16 7.91
N PHE A 28 -3.86 3.05 6.95
CA PHE A 28 -3.15 4.30 7.23
C PHE A 28 -3.95 5.24 8.13
N THR A 29 -5.23 5.48 7.81
CA THR A 29 -6.10 6.38 8.60
C THR A 29 -6.38 5.89 10.02
N ARG A 30 -6.29 4.57 10.26
CA ARG A 30 -6.41 3.96 11.59
C ARG A 30 -5.09 3.92 12.37
N GLY A 31 -3.97 4.32 11.76
CA GLY A 31 -2.63 4.22 12.36
C GLY A 31 -2.10 2.78 12.44
N GLU A 32 -2.70 1.85 11.69
CA GLU A 32 -2.28 0.44 11.63
C GLU A 32 -1.12 0.24 10.62
N VAL A 33 -0.98 1.17 9.68
CA VAL A 33 0.10 1.18 8.68
C VAL A 33 1.11 2.27 9.04
N PRO A 34 2.37 1.93 9.34
CA PRO A 34 3.40 2.92 9.59
C PRO A 34 3.68 3.83 8.39
N ASP A 35 3.96 5.10 8.65
CA ASP A 35 4.23 6.13 7.64
C ASP A 35 5.32 5.75 6.63
N TYR A 36 6.33 4.99 7.05
CA TYR A 36 7.40 4.54 6.15
C TYR A 36 6.89 3.56 5.08
N GLN A 37 5.85 2.77 5.36
CA GLN A 37 5.27 1.85 4.38
C GLN A 37 4.47 2.60 3.33
N ILE A 38 3.71 3.63 3.74
CA ILE A 38 3.03 4.54 2.81
C ILE A 38 4.04 5.32 1.97
N SER A 39 5.12 5.81 2.58
CA SER A 39 6.19 6.51 1.86
C SER A 39 6.84 5.61 0.81
N ALA A 40 7.11 4.34 1.14
CA ALA A 40 7.65 3.36 0.20
C ALA A 40 6.67 3.03 -0.92
N TRP A 41 5.37 2.94 -0.62
CA TRP A 41 4.33 2.77 -1.63
C TRP A 41 4.28 3.97 -2.58
N LEU A 42 4.30 5.21 -2.06
CA LEU A 42 4.28 6.44 -2.87
C LEU A 42 5.48 6.58 -3.81
N MET A 43 6.66 6.07 -3.45
CA MET A 43 7.81 6.05 -4.38
C MET A 43 7.68 5.02 -5.49
N ALA A 44 6.84 4.00 -5.31
CA ALA A 44 6.55 3.01 -6.35
C ALA A 44 5.44 3.45 -7.31
N VAL A 45 4.74 4.57 -7.04
CA VAL A 45 3.54 5.01 -7.78
C VAL A 45 3.82 5.48 -9.20
#